data_AF-A0A5C4LGE0-F1
#
_entry.id   AF-A0A5C4LGE0-F1
#
_cell.length_a   1.000
_cell.length_b   1.000
_cell.length_c   1.000
_cell.angle_alpha   90.00
_cell.angle_beta   90.00
_cell.angle_gamma   90.00
#
_symmetry.space_group_name_H-M   'P 1'
#
loop_
_entity.id
_entity.type
_entity.pdbx_description
1 polymer ?
#
loop_
_entity_poly.entity_id
_entity_poly.type
_entity_poly.pdbx_seq_one_letter_code
_entity_poly.pdbx_strand_id
1 'polypeptide(L)'
;MRLLTLCAALAVLAGPAAAEQDLLLGADMASPRMTKAEMTRADIEALIAKAKVDGAPVDLSDKALSGLDLSGLDLRGANLRTARLNRALLRGTDLSGANLEQSWFLKADLSGAKLVGARLFGITARDANLGGADLSRAIPIGDFRGANLSGATLTGLKAGADIRNQSMGLMRTVFVSVNLSGASLRGADLGRARLDYADLRGADLTDAVLMGADLSGANLTGATVAGADFKNADVSGARLVDLKGQDRARDWAARVNADRAITRGDR
;
A
#
# COMPACT_ATOMS: atom_id res chain seq x y z
N MET A 1 -29.61 -27.22 54.65
CA MET A 1 -28.62 -27.73 53.66
C MET A 1 -29.06 -27.25 52.29
N ARG A 2 -28.57 -26.11 51.82
CA ARG A 2 -27.43 -25.97 50.88
C ARG A 2 -27.59 -26.85 49.64
N LEU A 3 -27.84 -26.24 48.49
CA LEU A 3 -26.87 -26.17 47.38
C LEU A 3 -27.26 -25.00 46.46
N LEU A 4 -26.46 -23.94 46.47
CA LEU A 4 -26.43 -22.92 45.41
C LEU A 4 -25.70 -23.55 44.22
N THR A 5 -26.32 -23.60 43.05
CA THR A 5 -25.63 -23.90 41.79
C THR A 5 -25.38 -22.59 41.07
N LEU A 6 -24.15 -22.09 41.22
CA LEU A 6 -23.61 -20.92 40.56
C LEU A 6 -23.19 -21.34 39.13
N CYS A 7 -24.02 -21.08 38.12
CA CYS A 7 -23.60 -21.21 36.72
C CYS A 7 -22.70 -20.01 36.37
N ALA A 8 -21.39 -20.20 36.47
CA ALA A 8 -20.40 -19.27 35.93
C ALA A 8 -20.37 -19.41 34.40
N ALA A 9 -21.03 -18.48 33.70
CA ALA A 9 -20.79 -18.30 32.27
C ALA A 9 -19.41 -17.65 32.09
N LEU A 10 -18.44 -18.44 31.63
CA LEU A 10 -17.15 -17.96 31.16
C LEU A 10 -17.39 -17.17 29.85
N ALA A 11 -17.60 -15.86 29.96
CA ALA A 11 -17.53 -14.98 28.81
C ALA A 11 -16.05 -14.87 28.42
N VAL A 12 -15.66 -15.55 27.34
CA VAL A 12 -14.40 -15.28 26.65
C VAL A 12 -14.52 -13.87 26.07
N LEU A 13 -13.99 -12.89 26.81
CA LEU A 13 -13.73 -11.55 26.31
C LEU A 13 -12.61 -11.66 25.27
N ALA A 14 -12.98 -11.94 24.03
CA ALA A 14 -12.18 -11.55 22.89
C ALA A 14 -12.13 -10.02 22.91
N GLY A 15 -11.06 -9.46 23.47
CA GLY A 15 -10.83 -8.02 23.43
C GLY A 15 -10.86 -7.52 21.98
N PRO A 16 -11.31 -6.29 21.73
CA PRO A 16 -11.31 -5.76 20.37
C PRO A 16 -9.86 -5.69 19.90
N ALA A 17 -9.51 -6.54 18.93
CA ALA A 17 -8.43 -6.23 18.02
C ALA A 17 -8.67 -4.80 17.55
N ALA A 18 -7.69 -3.93 17.77
CA ALA A 18 -7.76 -2.49 17.50
C ALA A 18 -8.57 -2.26 16.22
N ALA A 19 -9.72 -1.58 16.36
CA ALA A 19 -10.57 -1.25 15.23
C ALA A 19 -9.74 -0.39 14.27
N GLU A 20 -9.17 -1.02 13.23
CA GLU A 20 -8.58 -0.31 12.12
C GLU A 20 -9.70 0.58 11.56
N GLN A 21 -9.47 1.90 11.56
CA GLN A 21 -10.41 2.83 10.94
C GLN A 21 -10.40 2.53 9.44
N ASP A 22 -11.36 1.71 8.99
CA ASP A 22 -11.69 1.63 7.59
C ASP A 22 -12.16 3.03 7.17
N LEU A 23 -11.31 3.76 6.43
CA LEU A 23 -11.59 5.12 5.96
C LEU A 23 -12.85 5.21 5.10
N LEU A 24 -13.36 4.08 4.58
CA LEU A 24 -14.60 4.01 3.82
C LEU A 24 -15.85 3.88 4.71
N LEU A 25 -15.70 3.51 5.98
CA LEU A 25 -16.83 3.29 6.88
C LEU A 25 -17.59 4.60 7.11
N GLY A 26 -18.86 4.63 6.72
CA GLY A 26 -19.72 5.81 6.84
C GLY A 26 -19.56 6.86 5.75
N ALA A 27 -18.69 6.64 4.75
CA ALA A 27 -18.57 7.53 3.60
C ALA A 27 -19.69 7.26 2.57
N ASP A 28 -20.37 8.32 2.12
CA ASP A 28 -21.29 8.22 0.98
C ASP A 28 -20.50 8.15 -0.34
N MET A 29 -20.23 6.93 -0.77
CA MET A 29 -19.50 6.62 -2.00
C MET A 29 -20.28 6.98 -3.28
N ALA A 30 -21.58 7.26 -3.19
CA ALA A 30 -22.42 7.66 -4.32
C ALA A 30 -22.50 9.18 -4.50
N SER A 31 -22.06 9.96 -3.51
CA SER A 31 -22.12 11.42 -3.57
C SER A 31 -21.39 12.02 -4.78
N PRO A 32 -21.80 13.19 -5.31
CA PRO A 32 -21.15 13.84 -6.45
C PRO A 32 -19.65 14.07 -6.25
N ARG A 33 -19.22 14.44 -5.04
CA ARG A 33 -17.80 14.64 -4.69
C ARG A 33 -16.96 13.37 -4.87
N MET A 34 -17.57 12.20 -4.78
CA MET A 34 -16.93 10.89 -4.87
C MET A 34 -16.97 10.27 -6.27
N THR A 35 -17.81 10.81 -7.16
CA THR A 35 -18.17 10.19 -8.44
C THR A 35 -18.01 11.10 -9.65
N LYS A 36 -17.94 12.42 -9.47
CA LYS A 36 -17.89 13.40 -10.56
C LYS A 36 -16.75 14.39 -10.35
N ALA A 37 -16.07 14.73 -11.44
CA ALA A 37 -15.10 15.82 -11.44
C ALA A 37 -15.81 17.19 -11.37
N GLU A 38 -15.29 18.11 -10.54
CA GLU A 38 -15.78 19.49 -10.43
C GLU A 38 -15.15 20.42 -11.48
N MET A 39 -14.14 19.94 -12.20
CA MET A 39 -13.39 20.66 -13.22
C MET A 39 -13.03 19.74 -14.38
N THR A 40 -12.61 20.33 -15.48
CA THR A 40 -12.22 19.63 -16.70
C THR A 40 -10.71 19.41 -16.76
N ARG A 41 -10.28 18.53 -17.67
CA ARG A 41 -8.85 18.34 -17.98
C ARG A 41 -8.21 19.65 -18.45
N ALA A 42 -8.93 20.43 -19.27
CA ALA A 42 -8.46 21.71 -19.78
C ALA A 42 -8.20 22.74 -18.67
N ASP A 43 -9.03 22.73 -17.61
CA ASP A 43 -8.81 23.59 -16.44
C ASP A 43 -7.49 23.24 -15.73
N ILE A 44 -7.18 21.95 -15.59
CA ILE A 44 -5.94 21.48 -14.97
C ILE A 44 -4.74 21.79 -15.86
N GLU A 45 -4.86 21.62 -17.18
CA GLU A 45 -3.81 22.01 -18.12
C GLU A 45 -3.52 23.52 -18.06
N ALA A 46 -4.55 24.36 -17.88
CA ALA A 46 -4.38 25.79 -17.65
C ALA A 46 -3.68 26.08 -16.31
N LEU A 47 -4.01 25.35 -15.24
CA LEU A 47 -3.30 25.45 -13.96
C LEU A 47 -1.82 25.06 -14.09
N ILE A 48 -1.52 23.99 -14.83
CA ILE A 48 -0.13 23.56 -15.12
C ILE A 48 0.61 24.65 -15.90
N ALA A 49 -0.02 25.24 -16.92
CA ALA A 49 0.58 26.32 -17.70
C ALA A 49 0.90 27.54 -16.82
N LYS A 50 -0.03 27.91 -15.93
CA LYS A 50 0.15 29.00 -14.96
C LYS A 50 1.27 28.70 -13.96
N ALA A 51 1.29 27.50 -13.38
CA ALA A 51 2.31 27.05 -12.42
C ALA A 51 3.74 27.14 -13.01
N LYS A 52 3.90 26.86 -14.30
CA LYS A 52 5.19 27.00 -14.99
C LYS A 52 5.68 28.45 -15.08
N VAL A 53 4.77 29.42 -15.16
CA VAL A 53 5.11 30.85 -15.19
C VAL A 53 5.40 31.36 -13.78
N ASP A 54 4.54 31.00 -12.82
CA ASP A 54 4.59 31.54 -11.46
C ASP A 54 5.63 30.84 -10.57
N GLY A 55 6.13 29.67 -11.00
CA GLY A 55 7.05 28.83 -10.21
C GLY A 55 6.39 28.15 -9.00
N ALA A 56 5.09 28.30 -8.83
CA ALA A 56 4.32 27.68 -7.75
C ALA A 56 3.80 26.29 -8.16
N PRO A 57 3.76 25.31 -7.24
CA PRO A 57 3.15 24.01 -7.52
C PRO A 57 1.66 24.12 -7.88
N VAL A 58 1.19 23.21 -8.74
CA VAL A 58 -0.24 23.09 -9.05
C VAL A 58 -1.01 22.68 -7.80
N ASP A 59 -2.00 23.47 -7.41
CA ASP A 59 -2.86 23.18 -6.26
C ASP A 59 -4.20 22.59 -6.68
N LEU A 60 -4.38 21.32 -6.36
CA LEU A 60 -5.58 20.51 -6.56
C LEU A 60 -6.09 19.94 -5.22
N SER A 61 -5.73 20.58 -4.11
CA SER A 61 -6.20 20.14 -2.80
C SER A 61 -7.71 20.24 -2.68
N ASP A 62 -8.29 19.26 -1.98
CA ASP A 62 -9.72 19.12 -1.74
C ASP A 62 -10.62 18.95 -2.98
N LYS A 63 -10.04 18.89 -4.20
CA LYS A 63 -10.79 18.81 -5.46
C LYS A 63 -11.48 17.47 -5.67
N ALA A 64 -12.71 17.52 -6.18
CA ALA A 64 -13.35 16.36 -6.77
C ALA A 64 -12.85 16.16 -8.20
N LEU A 65 -12.05 15.12 -8.44
CA LEU A 65 -11.41 14.79 -9.72
C LEU A 65 -11.78 13.37 -10.19
N SER A 66 -12.86 12.82 -9.64
CA SER A 66 -13.23 11.42 -9.86
C SER A 66 -13.68 11.21 -11.30
N GLY A 67 -13.17 10.15 -11.93
CA GLY A 67 -13.41 9.83 -13.34
C GLY A 67 -12.68 10.72 -14.35
N LEU A 68 -11.91 11.71 -13.91
CA LEU A 68 -11.25 12.64 -14.83
C LEU A 68 -10.04 11.98 -15.50
N ASP A 69 -9.83 12.30 -16.77
CA ASP A 69 -8.61 11.91 -17.49
C ASP A 69 -7.50 12.93 -17.26
N LEU A 70 -6.46 12.46 -16.56
CA LEU A 70 -5.23 13.16 -16.19
C LEU A 70 -4.00 12.48 -16.81
N SER A 71 -4.22 11.55 -17.75
CA SER A 71 -3.15 10.71 -18.32
C SER A 71 -2.10 11.57 -19.00
N GLY A 72 -0.83 11.28 -18.70
CA GLY A 72 0.35 11.94 -19.26
C GLY A 72 0.59 13.38 -18.79
N LEU A 73 -0.22 13.91 -17.87
CA LEU A 73 0.00 15.26 -17.35
C LEU A 73 1.26 15.33 -16.46
N ASP A 74 1.89 16.49 -16.45
CA ASP A 74 2.98 16.85 -15.54
C ASP A 74 2.40 17.51 -14.29
N LEU A 75 2.27 16.73 -13.22
CA LEU A 75 1.80 17.15 -11.90
C LEU A 75 2.91 16.99 -10.84
N ARG A 76 4.17 17.15 -11.25
CA ARG A 76 5.31 17.08 -10.33
C ARG A 76 5.16 18.11 -9.22
N GLY A 77 5.35 17.65 -7.97
CA GLY A 77 5.20 18.49 -6.79
C GLY A 77 3.78 19.02 -6.53
N ALA A 78 2.78 18.62 -7.33
CA ALA A 78 1.42 19.13 -7.17
C ALA A 78 0.85 18.80 -5.78
N ASN A 79 0.02 19.70 -5.27
CA ASN A 79 -0.72 19.49 -4.03
C ASN A 79 -2.07 18.84 -4.34
N LEU A 80 -2.20 17.54 -4.08
CA LEU A 80 -3.42 16.74 -4.25
C LEU A 80 -3.95 16.26 -2.89
N ARG A 81 -3.59 16.96 -1.81
CA ARG A 81 -4.05 16.63 -0.46
C ARG A 81 -5.58 16.55 -0.46
N THR A 82 -6.12 15.52 0.18
CA THR A 82 -7.58 15.29 0.34
C THR A 82 -8.40 15.24 -0.96
N ALA A 83 -7.77 15.21 -2.14
CA ALA A 83 -8.45 15.12 -3.42
C ALA A 83 -9.18 13.79 -3.62
N ARG A 84 -10.26 13.81 -4.41
CA ARG A 84 -11.05 12.61 -4.76
C ARG A 84 -10.81 12.24 -6.22
N LEU A 85 -9.95 11.27 -6.45
CA LEU A 85 -9.48 10.76 -7.74
C LEU A 85 -10.06 9.37 -8.06
N ASN A 86 -11.21 9.01 -7.48
CA ASN A 86 -11.80 7.69 -7.70
C ASN A 86 -12.06 7.45 -9.19
N ARG A 87 -11.63 6.31 -9.73
CA ARG A 87 -11.75 5.97 -11.15
C ARG A 87 -11.12 6.99 -12.11
N ALA A 88 -10.26 7.88 -11.63
CA ALA A 88 -9.52 8.80 -12.50
C ALA A 88 -8.52 8.01 -13.37
N LEU A 89 -8.24 8.53 -14.56
CA LEU A 89 -7.22 7.98 -15.45
C LEU A 89 -5.94 8.80 -15.26
N LEU A 90 -4.90 8.18 -14.73
CA LEU A 90 -3.60 8.78 -14.36
C LEU A 90 -2.46 8.04 -15.08
N ARG A 91 -2.74 7.46 -16.24
CA ARG A 91 -1.78 6.63 -16.99
C ARG A 91 -0.58 7.47 -17.39
N GLY A 92 0.61 7.04 -16.98
CA GLY A 92 1.85 7.76 -17.30
C GLY A 92 1.95 9.19 -16.76
N THR A 93 1.05 9.62 -15.87
CA THR A 93 1.10 10.94 -15.24
C THR A 93 2.35 11.05 -14.37
N ASP A 94 3.03 12.20 -14.41
CA ASP A 94 4.15 12.48 -13.53
C ASP A 94 3.68 13.15 -12.25
N LEU A 95 3.62 12.38 -11.16
CA LEU A 95 3.29 12.79 -9.79
C LEU A 95 4.54 12.78 -8.90
N SER A 96 5.74 12.86 -9.49
CA SER A 96 6.98 12.81 -8.70
C SER A 96 7.01 13.96 -7.69
N GLY A 97 7.25 13.63 -6.41
CA GLY A 97 7.23 14.58 -5.30
C GLY A 97 5.86 15.17 -4.97
N ALA A 98 4.77 14.72 -5.59
CA ALA A 98 3.43 15.24 -5.32
C ALA A 98 2.97 14.91 -3.90
N ASN A 99 2.15 15.79 -3.34
CA ASN A 99 1.50 15.59 -2.06
C ASN A 99 0.10 14.98 -2.25
N LEU A 100 -0.04 13.68 -2.02
CA LEU A 100 -1.29 12.92 -2.16
C LEU A 100 -1.90 12.54 -0.81
N GLU A 101 -1.46 13.17 0.28
CA GLU A 101 -1.92 12.80 1.63
C GLU A 101 -3.44 12.89 1.75
N GLN A 102 -4.04 11.86 2.34
CA GLN A 102 -5.50 11.73 2.56
C GLN A 102 -6.35 11.73 1.28
N SER A 103 -5.72 11.61 0.11
CA SER A 103 -6.42 11.48 -1.16
C SER A 103 -6.99 10.07 -1.35
N TRP A 104 -8.07 10.00 -2.13
CA TRP A 104 -8.74 8.75 -2.45
C TRP A 104 -8.70 8.52 -3.95
N PHE A 105 -8.23 7.36 -4.37
CA PHE A 105 -8.12 6.98 -5.78
C PHE A 105 -8.57 5.53 -5.97
N LEU A 106 -9.72 5.19 -5.38
CA LEU A 106 -10.34 3.86 -5.52
C LEU A 106 -10.55 3.55 -7.01
N LYS A 107 -10.09 2.38 -7.45
CA LYS A 107 -10.21 1.92 -8.85
C LYS A 107 -9.66 2.90 -9.88
N ALA A 108 -8.76 3.81 -9.48
CA ALA A 108 -8.07 4.68 -10.42
C ALA A 108 -7.03 3.90 -11.21
N ASP A 109 -6.69 4.41 -12.40
CA ASP A 109 -5.69 3.80 -13.28
C ASP A 109 -4.43 4.65 -13.33
N LEU A 110 -3.45 4.32 -12.50
CA LEU A 110 -2.11 4.90 -12.43
C LEU A 110 -1.07 4.03 -13.16
N SER A 111 -1.47 3.20 -14.13
CA SER A 111 -0.50 2.35 -14.85
C SER A 111 0.61 3.20 -15.50
N GLY A 112 1.86 2.80 -15.25
CA GLY A 112 3.05 3.52 -15.70
C GLY A 112 3.23 4.94 -15.13
N ALA A 113 2.44 5.37 -14.15
CA ALA A 113 2.59 6.68 -13.52
C ALA A 113 3.90 6.78 -12.73
N LYS A 114 4.45 7.98 -12.60
CA LYS A 114 5.63 8.26 -11.77
C LYS A 114 5.18 8.87 -10.46
N LEU A 115 5.42 8.20 -9.35
CA LEU A 115 5.16 8.66 -7.99
C LEU A 115 6.45 8.74 -7.16
N VAL A 116 7.59 8.99 -7.83
CA VAL A 116 8.91 9.00 -7.19
C VAL A 116 8.92 10.03 -6.07
N GLY A 117 9.15 9.59 -4.84
CA GLY A 117 9.15 10.46 -3.65
C GLY A 117 7.80 11.09 -3.30
N ALA A 118 6.69 10.63 -3.88
CA ALA A 118 5.36 11.14 -3.55
C ALA A 118 4.97 10.80 -2.09
N ARG A 119 4.22 11.71 -1.46
CA ARG A 119 3.72 11.52 -0.09
C ARG A 119 2.31 10.95 -0.14
N LEU A 120 2.14 9.77 0.43
CA LEU A 120 0.94 8.95 0.28
C LEU A 120 0.42 8.51 1.66
N PHE A 121 0.40 9.44 2.63
CA PHE A 121 -0.08 9.17 3.99
C PHE A 121 -1.61 9.30 4.08
N GLY A 122 -2.28 8.34 4.72
CA GLY A 122 -3.72 8.31 4.93
C GLY A 122 -4.55 8.10 3.67
N ILE A 123 -3.97 7.52 2.61
CA ILE A 123 -4.66 7.34 1.33
C ILE A 123 -5.58 6.13 1.29
N THR A 124 -6.49 6.09 0.32
CA THR A 124 -7.23 4.89 -0.07
C THR A 124 -7.13 4.64 -1.56
N ALA A 125 -6.50 3.52 -1.91
CA ALA A 125 -6.12 3.08 -3.25
C ALA A 125 -6.68 1.68 -3.58
N ARG A 126 -7.77 1.27 -2.92
CA ARG A 126 -8.36 -0.06 -3.12
C ARG A 126 -8.67 -0.31 -4.59
N ASP A 127 -8.31 -1.50 -5.06
CA ASP A 127 -8.49 -1.96 -6.43
C ASP A 127 -7.89 -1.01 -7.51
N ALA A 128 -6.97 -0.11 -7.14
CA ALA A 128 -6.32 0.76 -8.11
C ALA A 128 -5.33 -0.03 -8.97
N ASN A 129 -5.18 0.38 -10.23
CA ASN A 129 -4.18 -0.18 -11.13
C ASN A 129 -2.93 0.71 -11.12
N LEU A 130 -1.83 0.22 -10.58
CA LEU A 130 -0.49 0.84 -10.61
C LEU A 130 0.52 -0.08 -11.31
N GLY A 131 0.07 -0.93 -12.24
CA GLY A 131 0.96 -1.81 -13.00
C GLY A 131 2.07 -1.02 -13.70
N GLY A 132 3.33 -1.40 -13.47
CA GLY A 132 4.51 -0.71 -14.01
C GLY A 132 4.74 0.71 -13.50
N ALA A 133 4.00 1.18 -12.49
CA ALA A 133 4.22 2.50 -11.90
C ALA A 133 5.57 2.56 -11.13
N ASP A 134 6.12 3.77 -10.99
CA ASP A 134 7.34 4.01 -10.22
C ASP A 134 7.01 4.71 -8.89
N LEU A 135 7.01 3.96 -7.80
CA LEU A 135 6.84 4.44 -6.42
C LEU A 135 8.17 4.55 -5.67
N SER A 136 9.30 4.64 -6.38
CA SER A 136 10.62 4.72 -5.73
C SER A 136 10.68 5.84 -4.71
N ARG A 137 11.12 5.51 -3.49
CA ARG A 137 11.21 6.45 -2.34
C ARG A 137 9.89 7.11 -1.92
N ALA A 138 8.74 6.65 -2.42
CA ALA A 138 7.44 7.12 -1.95
C ALA A 138 7.18 6.68 -0.50
N ILE A 139 6.23 7.33 0.17
CA ILE A 139 5.86 7.07 1.57
C ILE A 139 4.39 6.63 1.65
N PRO A 140 4.06 5.38 1.28
CA PRO A 140 2.67 4.92 1.12
C PRO A 140 2.07 4.38 2.42
N ILE A 141 1.78 5.25 3.39
CA ILE A 141 1.04 4.83 4.59
C ILE A 141 -0.46 4.91 4.28
N GLY A 142 -1.07 3.81 3.89
CA GLY A 142 -2.49 3.79 3.56
C GLY A 142 -2.97 2.44 3.04
N ASP A 143 -4.14 2.46 2.43
CA ASP A 143 -4.90 1.28 2.09
C ASP A 143 -4.84 0.96 0.60
N PHE A 144 -4.20 -0.14 0.23
CA PHE A 144 -4.03 -0.60 -1.15
C PHE A 144 -4.71 -1.94 -1.40
N ARG A 145 -5.67 -2.37 -0.57
CA ARG A 145 -6.27 -3.72 -0.71
C ARG A 145 -6.72 -4.00 -2.14
N GLY A 146 -6.30 -5.14 -2.69
CA GLY A 146 -6.65 -5.57 -4.04
C GLY A 146 -6.01 -4.77 -5.18
N ALA A 147 -5.14 -3.78 -4.90
CA ALA A 147 -4.47 -3.01 -5.93
C ALA A 147 -3.53 -3.88 -6.78
N ASN A 148 -3.35 -3.48 -8.03
CA ASN A 148 -2.39 -4.10 -8.94
C ASN A 148 -1.11 -3.28 -9.03
N LEU A 149 0.00 -3.78 -8.50
CA LEU A 149 1.36 -3.22 -8.60
C LEU A 149 2.30 -4.17 -9.37
N SER A 150 1.77 -4.99 -10.28
CA SER A 150 2.60 -5.91 -11.06
C SER A 150 3.65 -5.17 -11.88
N GLY A 151 4.90 -5.65 -11.82
CA GLY A 151 6.04 -5.02 -12.50
C GLY A 151 6.36 -3.59 -12.05
N ALA A 152 5.74 -3.08 -10.97
CA ALA A 152 6.02 -1.74 -10.47
C ALA A 152 7.44 -1.65 -9.88
N THR A 153 7.98 -0.42 -9.86
CA THR A 153 9.25 -0.11 -9.19
C THR A 153 8.97 0.53 -7.85
N LEU A 154 9.40 -0.10 -6.77
CA LEU A 154 9.23 0.33 -5.38
C LEU A 154 10.59 0.41 -4.66
N THR A 155 11.65 0.77 -5.40
CA THR A 155 13.01 0.81 -4.83
C THR A 155 13.10 1.88 -3.73
N GLY A 156 13.55 1.46 -2.55
CA GLY A 156 13.67 2.34 -1.39
C GLY A 156 12.33 2.92 -0.88
N LEU A 157 11.20 2.26 -1.18
CA LEU A 157 9.88 2.61 -0.65
C LEU A 157 9.90 2.68 0.87
N LYS A 158 9.17 3.63 1.47
CA LYS A 158 9.08 3.83 2.92
C LYS A 158 7.67 3.49 3.42
N ALA A 159 7.36 2.21 3.45
CA ALA A 159 6.08 1.65 3.89
C ALA A 159 6.10 1.15 5.36
N GLY A 160 7.26 1.24 6.02
CA GLY A 160 7.42 0.86 7.43
C GLY A 160 6.55 1.71 8.36
N ALA A 161 5.87 1.07 9.31
CA ALA A 161 5.06 1.80 10.29
C ALA A 161 5.93 2.34 11.44
N ASP A 162 5.92 3.66 11.67
CA ASP A 162 6.56 4.27 12.84
C ASP A 162 5.66 4.11 14.07
N ILE A 163 6.13 3.30 15.02
CA ILE A 163 5.42 2.92 16.23
C ILE A 163 5.65 3.88 17.40
N ARG A 164 6.61 4.82 17.30
CA ARG A 164 7.01 5.64 18.46
C ARG A 164 5.99 6.70 18.84
N ASN A 165 4.99 6.96 18.00
CA ASN A 165 4.06 8.08 18.19
C ASN A 165 2.66 7.84 17.60
N GLN A 166 1.98 6.76 18.00
CA GLN A 166 0.66 6.38 17.44
C GLN A 166 -0.42 6.24 18.52
N SER A 167 -0.81 7.36 19.15
CA SER A 167 -1.87 7.39 20.17
C SER A 167 -3.27 7.04 19.64
N MET A 168 -3.49 7.05 18.33
CA MET A 168 -4.79 6.85 17.67
C MET A 168 -4.88 5.52 16.90
N GLY A 169 -3.97 4.57 17.16
CA GLY A 169 -3.88 3.30 16.45
C GLY A 169 -2.77 3.28 15.39
N LEU A 170 -2.29 2.08 15.04
CA LEU A 170 -1.18 1.89 14.12
C LEU A 170 -1.62 2.15 12.67
N MET A 171 -1.32 3.33 12.13
CA MET A 171 -1.37 3.53 10.68
C MET A 171 -0.17 2.86 10.03
N ARG A 172 -0.44 1.92 9.12
CA ARG A 172 0.54 1.11 8.40
C ARG A 172 0.12 0.97 6.94
N THR A 173 1.05 0.58 6.08
CA THR A 173 0.73 0.21 4.71
C THR A 173 -0.03 -1.10 4.67
N VAL A 174 -1.16 -1.11 3.96
CA VAL A 174 -2.01 -2.29 3.79
C VAL A 174 -1.97 -2.77 2.34
N PHE A 175 -1.15 -3.78 2.08
CA PHE A 175 -1.04 -4.49 0.81
C PHE A 175 -1.73 -5.87 0.84
N VAL A 176 -2.90 -5.97 1.49
CA VAL A 176 -3.68 -7.23 1.52
C VAL A 176 -4.17 -7.59 0.12
N SER A 177 -3.94 -8.82 -0.31
CA SER A 177 -4.34 -9.34 -1.64
C SER A 177 -3.84 -8.48 -2.81
N VAL A 178 -2.71 -7.78 -2.62
CA VAL A 178 -2.12 -6.93 -3.65
C VAL A 178 -1.29 -7.78 -4.61
N ASN A 179 -1.36 -7.46 -5.90
CA ASN A 179 -0.50 -8.05 -6.90
C ASN A 179 0.82 -7.26 -7.00
N LEU A 180 1.91 -7.82 -6.48
CA LEU A 180 3.29 -7.32 -6.60
C LEU A 180 4.15 -8.25 -7.48
N SER A 181 3.53 -9.08 -8.33
CA SER A 181 4.27 -10.03 -9.16
C SER A 181 5.26 -9.31 -10.08
N GLY A 182 6.50 -9.78 -10.07
CA GLY A 182 7.61 -9.19 -10.84
C GLY A 182 8.00 -7.77 -10.42
N ALA A 183 7.47 -7.22 -9.31
CA ALA A 183 7.82 -5.88 -8.86
C ALA A 183 9.24 -5.81 -8.29
N SER A 184 9.88 -4.64 -8.40
CA SER A 184 11.18 -4.36 -7.77
C SER A 184 10.99 -3.65 -6.44
N LEU A 185 11.21 -4.34 -5.33
CA LEU A 185 11.13 -3.83 -3.95
C LEU A 185 12.52 -3.69 -3.31
N ARG A 186 13.55 -3.48 -4.13
CA ARG A 186 14.94 -3.40 -3.67
C ARG A 186 15.11 -2.33 -2.59
N GLY A 187 15.63 -2.72 -1.42
CA GLY A 187 15.83 -1.82 -0.30
C GLY A 187 14.54 -1.18 0.25
N ALA A 188 13.36 -1.69 -0.09
CA ALA A 188 12.10 -1.17 0.42
C ALA A 188 11.97 -1.45 1.93
N ASP A 189 11.53 -0.46 2.68
CA ASP A 189 11.10 -0.64 4.07
C ASP A 189 9.62 -1.02 4.07
N LEU A 190 9.36 -2.30 4.37
CA LEU A 190 8.04 -2.90 4.52
C LEU A 190 7.82 -3.34 5.99
N GLY A 191 8.58 -2.78 6.93
CA GLY A 191 8.53 -3.17 8.33
C GLY A 191 7.11 -3.03 8.91
N ARG A 192 6.55 -4.14 9.41
CA ARG A 192 5.18 -4.20 9.96
C ARG A 192 4.05 -3.87 8.96
N ALA A 193 4.36 -3.82 7.66
CA ALA A 193 3.35 -3.73 6.63
C ALA A 193 2.47 -5.00 6.61
N ARG A 194 1.23 -4.85 6.15
CA ARG A 194 0.37 -6.00 5.83
C ARG A 194 0.59 -6.40 4.40
N LEU A 195 0.97 -7.64 4.18
CA LEU A 195 1.13 -8.27 2.88
C LEU A 195 0.37 -9.61 2.85
N ASP A 196 -0.62 -9.78 3.74
CA ASP A 196 -1.41 -11.00 3.81
C ASP A 196 -2.11 -11.26 2.46
N TYR A 197 -1.97 -12.50 1.97
CA TYR A 197 -2.42 -12.94 0.64
C TYR A 197 -1.86 -12.18 -0.56
N ALA A 198 -0.79 -11.39 -0.40
CA ALA A 198 -0.15 -10.68 -1.52
C ALA A 198 0.51 -11.66 -2.51
N ASP A 199 0.45 -11.34 -3.80
CA ASP A 199 1.19 -12.06 -4.85
C ASP A 199 2.54 -11.38 -5.07
N LEU A 200 3.62 -11.99 -4.56
CA LEU A 200 5.00 -11.54 -4.68
C LEU A 200 5.81 -12.43 -5.63
N ARG A 201 5.14 -13.18 -6.52
CA ARG A 201 5.82 -14.12 -7.43
C ARG A 201 6.86 -13.40 -8.28
N GLY A 202 8.09 -13.90 -8.24
CA GLY A 202 9.20 -13.33 -9.00
C GLY A 202 9.61 -11.90 -8.62
N ALA A 203 9.08 -11.34 -7.54
CA ALA A 203 9.45 -10.00 -7.08
C ALA A 203 10.93 -9.95 -6.61
N ASP A 204 11.57 -8.79 -6.76
CA ASP A 204 12.91 -8.54 -6.23
C ASP A 204 12.84 -7.82 -4.89
N LEU A 205 13.00 -8.55 -3.79
CA LEU A 205 13.05 -8.06 -2.42
C LEU A 205 14.51 -7.89 -1.93
N THR A 206 15.50 -7.80 -2.83
CA THR A 206 16.91 -7.65 -2.43
C THR A 206 17.07 -6.49 -1.45
N ASP A 207 17.68 -6.75 -0.28
CA ASP A 207 17.90 -5.80 0.81
C ASP A 207 16.62 -5.16 1.40
N ALA A 208 15.43 -5.69 1.13
CA ALA A 208 14.17 -5.19 1.69
C ALA A 208 14.08 -5.47 3.20
N VAL A 209 13.44 -4.57 3.96
CA VAL A 209 13.16 -4.75 5.38
C VAL A 209 11.73 -5.26 5.55
N LEU A 210 11.57 -6.54 5.91
CA LEU A 210 10.29 -7.18 6.20
C LEU A 210 10.08 -7.38 7.71
N MET A 211 10.84 -6.68 8.55
CA MET A 211 10.81 -6.87 10.00
C MET A 211 9.41 -6.69 10.58
N GLY A 212 8.85 -7.75 11.16
CA GLY A 212 7.51 -7.76 11.73
C GLY A 212 6.37 -7.64 10.71
N ALA A 213 6.65 -7.76 9.41
CA ALA A 213 5.62 -7.74 8.38
C ALA A 213 4.72 -8.99 8.46
N ASP A 214 3.46 -8.82 8.09
CA ASP A 214 2.52 -9.94 7.98
C ASP A 214 2.49 -10.43 6.54
N LEU A 215 3.11 -11.59 6.28
CA LEU A 215 3.14 -12.26 4.98
C LEU A 215 2.20 -13.47 4.95
N SER A 216 1.22 -13.55 5.86
CA SER A 216 0.35 -14.71 5.98
C SER A 216 -0.37 -15.01 4.65
N GLY A 217 -0.23 -16.23 4.13
CA GLY A 217 -0.81 -16.64 2.85
C GLY A 217 -0.19 -15.99 1.61
N ALA A 218 0.84 -15.15 1.75
CA ALA A 218 1.49 -14.49 0.62
C ALA A 218 2.22 -15.50 -0.28
N ASN A 219 2.27 -15.22 -1.59
CA ASN A 219 2.96 -16.07 -2.54
C ASN A 219 4.30 -15.47 -2.98
N LEU A 220 5.40 -15.96 -2.43
CA LEU A 220 6.75 -15.51 -2.76
C LEU A 220 7.45 -16.43 -3.77
N THR A 221 6.70 -17.25 -4.53
CA THR A 221 7.32 -18.24 -5.43
C THR A 221 8.28 -17.57 -6.42
N GLY A 222 9.55 -17.99 -6.43
CA GLY A 222 10.56 -17.46 -7.33
C GLY A 222 11.09 -16.05 -7.00
N ALA A 223 10.68 -15.46 -5.87
CA ALA A 223 11.13 -14.14 -5.45
C ALA A 223 12.62 -14.13 -5.08
N THR A 224 13.28 -12.99 -5.29
CA THR A 224 14.67 -12.77 -4.86
C THR A 224 14.67 -12.12 -3.48
N VAL A 225 15.31 -12.75 -2.50
CA VAL A 225 15.29 -12.34 -1.09
C VAL A 225 16.68 -12.14 -0.49
N ALA A 226 17.71 -12.04 -1.34
CA ALA A 226 19.08 -11.81 -0.90
C ALA A 226 19.19 -10.53 -0.05
N GLY A 227 19.75 -10.63 1.15
CA GLY A 227 19.91 -9.48 2.06
C GLY A 227 18.62 -9.00 2.73
N ALA A 228 17.45 -9.53 2.34
CA ALA A 228 16.17 -9.13 2.93
C ALA A 228 16.08 -9.56 4.40
N ASP A 229 15.55 -8.68 5.26
CA ASP A 229 15.43 -8.91 6.70
C ASP A 229 14.04 -9.43 7.08
N PHE A 230 13.97 -10.70 7.50
CA PHE A 230 12.73 -11.39 7.87
C PHE A 230 12.48 -11.45 9.37
N LYS A 231 13.20 -10.68 10.18
CA LYS A 231 13.06 -10.73 11.64
C LYS A 231 11.62 -10.53 12.08
N ASN A 232 11.06 -11.49 12.80
CA ASN A 232 9.68 -11.50 13.26
C ASN A 232 8.60 -11.39 12.16
N ALA A 233 8.94 -11.62 10.88
CA ALA A 233 7.93 -11.65 9.82
C ALA A 233 7.04 -12.90 10.00
N ASP A 234 5.72 -12.72 9.99
CA ASP A 234 4.77 -13.83 10.05
C ASP A 234 4.62 -14.44 8.66
N VAL A 235 4.96 -15.72 8.52
CA VAL A 235 4.89 -16.45 7.25
C VAL A 235 3.88 -17.59 7.28
N SER A 236 2.85 -17.49 8.14
CA SER A 236 1.76 -18.47 8.23
C SER A 236 1.13 -18.74 6.87
N GLY A 237 1.24 -19.97 6.34
CA GLY A 237 0.66 -20.33 5.04
C GLY A 237 1.32 -19.64 3.83
N ALA A 238 2.39 -18.88 4.03
CA ALA A 238 3.11 -18.23 2.94
C ALA A 238 3.80 -19.29 2.06
N ARG A 239 3.79 -19.08 0.73
CA ARG A 239 4.49 -19.95 -0.22
C ARG A 239 5.91 -19.46 -0.42
N LEU A 240 6.87 -20.14 0.22
CA LEU A 240 8.30 -19.86 0.18
C LEU A 240 9.01 -20.87 -0.72
N VAL A 241 8.61 -20.90 -1.99
CA VAL A 241 9.07 -21.89 -2.98
C VAL A 241 10.01 -21.22 -3.98
N ASP A 242 11.10 -21.90 -4.35
CA ASP A 242 12.04 -21.43 -5.39
C ASP A 242 12.67 -20.05 -5.11
N LEU A 243 12.81 -19.69 -3.82
CA LEU A 243 13.41 -18.42 -3.43
C LEU A 243 14.85 -18.31 -3.92
N LYS A 244 15.22 -17.14 -4.44
CA LYS A 244 16.56 -16.84 -4.92
C LYS A 244 17.32 -16.06 -3.85
N GLY A 245 18.52 -16.53 -3.49
CA GLY A 245 19.39 -15.86 -2.51
C GLY A 245 18.92 -15.99 -1.05
N GLN A 246 18.13 -17.01 -0.73
CA GLN A 246 17.64 -17.28 0.62
C GLN A 246 18.76 -17.48 1.66
N ASP A 247 19.88 -18.06 1.25
CA ASP A 247 21.11 -18.23 2.04
C ASP A 247 21.69 -16.90 2.54
N ARG A 248 21.40 -15.80 1.84
CA ARG A 248 21.82 -14.44 2.20
C ARG A 248 20.70 -13.62 2.86
N ALA A 249 19.52 -14.20 3.07
CA ALA A 249 18.45 -13.50 3.78
C ALA A 249 18.83 -13.33 5.26
N ARG A 250 18.58 -12.15 5.80
CA ARG A 250 18.89 -11.79 7.18
C ARG A 250 17.77 -12.24 8.11
N ASP A 251 18.17 -12.64 9.33
CA ASP A 251 17.25 -13.07 10.38
C ASP A 251 16.25 -14.15 9.92
N TRP A 252 16.66 -14.98 8.96
CA TRP A 252 15.82 -16.02 8.37
C TRP A 252 15.29 -16.99 9.45
N ALA A 253 16.11 -17.38 10.43
CA ALA A 253 15.63 -18.26 11.51
C ALA A 253 14.60 -17.57 12.46
N ALA A 254 14.49 -16.24 12.44
CA ALA A 254 13.66 -15.46 13.36
C ALA A 254 12.27 -15.11 12.78
N ARG A 255 11.85 -15.75 11.69
CA ARG A 255 10.45 -15.69 11.24
C ARG A 255 9.50 -16.31 12.25
N VAL A 256 8.26 -15.88 12.23
CA VAL A 256 7.17 -16.42 13.05
C VAL A 256 6.31 -17.36 12.20
N ASN A 257 5.80 -18.43 12.81
CA ASN A 257 4.95 -19.44 12.17
C ASN A 257 5.60 -20.12 10.93
N ALA A 258 6.92 -20.29 10.98
CA ALA A 258 7.70 -20.87 9.87
C ALA A 258 7.33 -22.35 9.59
N ASP A 259 6.83 -23.07 10.60
CA ASP A 259 6.29 -24.43 10.50
C ASP A 259 5.01 -24.52 9.66
N ARG A 260 4.32 -23.39 9.45
CA ARG A 260 3.09 -23.29 8.65
C ARG A 260 3.34 -22.77 7.24
N ALA A 261 4.58 -22.42 6.90
CA ALA A 261 4.93 -21.96 5.56
C ALA A 261 4.99 -23.16 4.60
N ILE A 262 4.56 -22.95 3.35
CA ILE A 262 4.63 -23.96 2.29
C ILE A 262 6.00 -23.84 1.61
N THR A 263 6.79 -24.91 1.66
CA THR A 263 8.12 -25.02 1.08
C THR A 263 8.20 -26.16 0.07
N ARG A 264 9.34 -26.35 -0.60
CA ARG A 264 9.52 -27.42 -1.61
C ARG A 264 9.27 -28.84 -1.07
N GLY A 265 9.41 -29.06 0.24
CA GLY A 265 9.26 -30.37 0.88
C GLY A 265 7.82 -30.83 1.09
N ASP A 266 6.84 -29.95 0.91
CA ASP A 266 5.45 -30.18 1.37
C ASP A 266 4.52 -30.69 0.24
N ARG A 267 5.07 -31.45 -0.74
CA ARG A 267 4.30 -32.06 -1.84
C ARG A 267 3.82 -33.46 -1.51
#